data_AF-A0A949HZB9-F1
#
_entry.id   AF-A0A949HZB9-F1
#
_cell.length_a   1.000
_cell.length_b   1.000
_cell.length_c   1.000
_cell.angle_alpha   90.00
_cell.angle_beta   90.00
_cell.angle_gamma   90.00
#
_symmetry.space_group_name_H-M   'P 1'
#
loop_
_entity.id
_entity.type
_entity.pdbx_description
1 polymer ?
#
loop_
_entity_poly.entity_id
_entity_poly.type
_entity_poly.pdbx_seq_one_letter_code
_entity_poly.pdbx_strand_id
1 'polypeptide(L)'
;MKSSIGNCFLAVILVLGAAFTLAAQPTPVTFGTAPPPGSPNVPAGAVFDTLTTALSSSVKPLPVLYAMQRVADWQLAHWNENPRSTTDWVDGSCDAGFMALAGISGDPKYRHAMLTMARSNHWEAGPRQ
;
A
#
# COMPACT_ATOMS: atom_id res chain seq x y z
N MET A 1 -1.79 37.68 3.53
CA MET A 1 -1.17 36.72 2.58
C MET A 1 -1.21 35.32 3.19
N LYS A 2 -1.39 34.30 2.33
CA LYS A 2 -1.59 32.87 2.61
C LYS A 2 -3.02 32.45 2.97
N SER A 3 -3.88 32.70 1.97
CA SER A 3 -5.00 31.83 1.60
C SER A 3 -4.47 30.64 0.78
N SER A 4 -5.27 29.56 0.70
CA SER A 4 -5.17 28.50 -0.33
C SER A 4 -4.28 27.27 -0.07
N ILE A 5 -4.48 26.56 1.03
CA ILE A 5 -4.10 25.12 1.18
C ILE A 5 -5.22 24.27 1.83
N GLY A 6 -6.19 24.89 2.52
CA GLY A 6 -7.29 24.20 3.20
C GLY A 6 -8.41 23.62 2.32
N ASN A 7 -8.38 23.81 1.00
CA ASN A 7 -9.52 23.47 0.12
C ASN A 7 -9.32 22.26 -0.82
N CYS A 8 -8.15 21.63 -0.84
CA CYS A 8 -7.94 20.41 -1.65
C CYS A 8 -8.21 19.11 -0.88
N PHE A 9 -8.16 19.14 0.46
CA PHE A 9 -8.40 17.96 1.31
C PHE A 9 -9.89 17.64 1.51
N LEU A 10 -10.79 18.62 1.35
CA LEU A 10 -12.24 18.36 1.37
C LEU A 10 -12.77 17.88 0.00
N ALA A 11 -12.13 18.23 -1.12
CA ALA A 11 -12.62 17.82 -2.44
C ALA A 11 -12.25 16.37 -2.82
N VAL A 12 -11.15 15.82 -2.29
CA VAL A 12 -10.74 14.42 -2.56
C VAL A 12 -11.48 13.43 -1.65
N ILE A 13 -11.77 13.81 -0.40
CA ILE A 13 -12.55 12.97 0.52
C ILE A 13 -14.04 12.98 0.16
N LEU A 14 -14.57 14.07 -0.43
CA LEU A 14 -15.98 14.13 -0.85
C LEU A 14 -16.29 13.39 -2.18
N VAL A 15 -15.28 12.90 -2.90
CA VAL A 15 -15.47 12.00 -4.07
C VAL A 15 -15.26 10.52 -3.72
N LEU A 16 -14.67 10.21 -2.56
CA LEU A 16 -14.63 8.84 -2.01
C LEU A 16 -15.78 8.54 -1.03
N GLY A 17 -16.56 9.56 -0.61
CA GLY A 17 -17.67 9.42 0.33
C GLY A 17 -19.04 9.01 -0.25
N ALA A 18 -19.16 8.81 -1.57
CA ALA A 18 -20.46 8.57 -2.22
C ALA A 18 -20.65 7.15 -2.80
N ALA A 19 -19.81 6.19 -2.42
CA ALA A 19 -19.95 4.80 -2.87
C ALA A 19 -19.69 3.73 -1.79
N PHE A 20 -19.68 4.09 -0.50
CA PHE A 20 -19.88 3.13 0.58
C PHE A 20 -21.37 2.98 0.89
N THR A 21 -22.17 2.77 -0.16
CA THR A 21 -23.40 2.02 0.00
C THR A 21 -22.95 0.63 0.43
N LEU A 22 -23.42 0.19 1.59
CA LEU A 22 -23.28 -1.16 2.10
C LEU A 22 -24.01 -2.15 1.16
N ALA A 23 -23.48 -2.34 -0.04
CA ALA A 23 -23.77 -3.50 -0.88
C ALA A 23 -22.77 -4.56 -0.45
N ALA A 24 -23.31 -5.68 0.03
CA ALA A 24 -22.62 -6.89 0.44
C ALA A 24 -21.24 -7.03 -0.22
N GLN A 25 -20.18 -7.05 0.60
CA GLN A 25 -18.90 -7.57 0.14
C GLN A 25 -19.15 -8.95 -0.49
N PRO A 26 -18.51 -9.28 -1.62
CA PRO A 26 -18.56 -10.65 -2.11
C PRO A 26 -18.16 -11.57 -0.96
N THR A 27 -18.97 -12.59 -0.74
CA THR A 27 -18.88 -13.58 0.33
C THR A 27 -17.43 -13.99 0.63
N PRO A 28 -17.10 -14.32 1.89
CA PRO A 28 -15.76 -14.78 2.24
C PRO A 28 -15.35 -15.91 1.30
N VAL A 29 -14.27 -15.68 0.54
CA VAL A 29 -13.60 -16.74 -0.20
C VAL A 29 -12.99 -17.68 0.82
N THR A 30 -13.70 -18.78 1.08
CA THR A 30 -13.17 -19.92 1.83
C THR A 30 -11.93 -20.44 1.10
N PHE A 31 -10.75 -20.08 1.59
CA PHE A 31 -9.49 -20.71 1.19
C PHE A 31 -9.49 -22.14 1.75
N GLY A 32 -10.08 -23.09 1.03
CA GLY A 32 -10.10 -24.49 1.49
C GLY A 32 -11.08 -25.46 0.83
N THR A 33 -11.97 -25.02 -0.06
CA THR A 33 -12.77 -25.96 -0.86
C THR A 33 -12.09 -26.23 -2.19
N ALA A 34 -11.92 -27.53 -2.49
CA ALA A 34 -11.34 -28.03 -3.73
C ALA A 34 -11.89 -27.28 -4.95
N PRO A 35 -11.04 -26.94 -5.94
CA PRO A 35 -11.49 -26.21 -7.12
C PRO A 35 -12.60 -26.99 -7.83
N PRO A 36 -13.64 -26.31 -8.35
CA PRO A 36 -14.65 -26.98 -9.16
C PRO A 36 -13.95 -27.70 -10.33
N PRO A 37 -14.37 -28.95 -10.67
CA PRO A 37 -13.73 -29.70 -11.75
C PRO A 37 -13.87 -28.90 -13.05
N GLY A 38 -12.74 -28.38 -13.55
CA GLY A 38 -12.68 -27.53 -14.74
C GLY A 38 -12.13 -26.11 -14.52
N SER A 39 -11.80 -25.68 -13.30
CA SER A 39 -11.05 -24.43 -13.12
C SER A 39 -9.61 -24.58 -13.62
N PRO A 40 -9.12 -23.70 -14.52
CA PRO A 40 -7.71 -23.67 -14.87
C PRO A 40 -6.90 -23.42 -13.60
N ASN A 41 -5.94 -24.30 -13.30
CA ASN A 41 -4.91 -24.03 -12.31
C ASN A 41 -4.07 -22.85 -12.82
N VAL A 42 -4.48 -21.62 -12.49
CA VAL A 42 -3.70 -20.42 -12.79
C VAL A 42 -2.59 -20.34 -11.74
N PRO A 43 -1.31 -20.47 -12.11
CA PRO A 43 -0.22 -20.28 -11.16
C PRO A 43 -0.32 -18.87 -10.57
N ALA A 44 -0.08 -18.71 -9.27
CA ALA A 44 -0.12 -17.40 -8.62
C ALA A 44 0.79 -16.33 -9.27
N GLY A 45 1.74 -16.72 -10.12
CA GLY A 45 2.54 -15.79 -10.95
C GLY A 45 1.81 -15.23 -12.18
N ALA A 46 0.81 -15.93 -12.72
CA ALA A 46 0.12 -15.53 -13.96
C ALA A 46 -0.86 -14.35 -13.77
N VAL A 47 -1.29 -14.07 -12.53
CA VAL A 47 -2.15 -12.91 -12.21
C VAL A 47 -1.41 -11.57 -12.28
N PHE A 48 -0.10 -11.54 -12.00
CA PHE A 48 0.71 -10.32 -12.12
C PHE A 48 1.04 -9.99 -13.58
N ASP A 49 1.31 -11.00 -14.40
CA ASP A 49 1.53 -10.84 -15.85
C ASP A 49 0.27 -10.34 -16.58
N THR A 50 -0.91 -10.78 -16.14
CA THR A 50 -2.19 -10.29 -16.71
C THR A 50 -2.49 -8.86 -16.29
N LEU A 51 -2.18 -8.43 -15.07
CA LEU A 51 -2.35 -7.04 -14.64
C LEU A 51 -1.45 -6.07 -15.41
N THR A 52 -0.22 -6.48 -15.70
CA THR A 52 0.71 -5.69 -16.52
C THR A 52 0.27 -5.61 -17.98
N THR A 53 -0.39 -6.67 -18.48
CA THR A 53 -1.01 -6.72 -19.82
C THR A 53 -2.34 -5.95 -19.89
N ALA A 54 -3.04 -5.76 -18.76
CA ALA A 54 -4.34 -5.11 -18.69
C ALA A 54 -4.30 -3.61 -18.36
N LEU A 55 -3.13 -3.06 -18.05
CA LEU A 55 -2.96 -1.61 -17.86
C LEU A 55 -3.04 -0.91 -19.22
N SER A 56 -3.96 0.06 -19.33
CA SER A 56 -4.06 0.91 -20.51
C SER A 56 -2.70 1.56 -20.81
N SER A 57 -2.36 1.67 -22.09
CA SER A 57 -1.11 2.29 -22.56
C SER A 57 -0.91 3.74 -22.07
N SER A 58 -1.96 4.39 -21.55
CA SER A 58 -1.90 5.69 -20.90
C SER A 58 -1.19 5.69 -19.54
N VAL A 59 -1.16 4.57 -18.82
CA VAL A 59 -0.45 4.45 -17.53
C VAL A 59 1.03 4.21 -17.80
N LYS A 60 1.86 5.20 -17.46
CA LYS A 60 3.30 5.14 -17.67
C LYS A 60 4.01 4.79 -16.36
N PRO A 61 5.06 3.92 -16.37
CA PRO A 61 5.76 3.51 -15.15
C PRO A 61 6.37 4.66 -14.33
N LEU A 62 6.99 5.64 -15.00
CA LEU A 62 7.66 6.75 -14.33
C LEU A 62 6.69 7.65 -13.51
N PRO A 63 5.55 8.11 -14.07
CA PRO A 63 4.53 8.80 -13.29
C PRO A 63 4.00 7.99 -12.10
N VAL A 64 3.85 6.67 -12.24
CA VAL A 64 3.42 5.79 -11.14
C VAL A 64 4.47 5.76 -10.03
N LEU A 65 5.74 5.56 -10.38
CA LEU A 65 6.84 5.59 -9.43
C LEU A 65 6.90 6.93 -8.68
N TYR A 66 6.72 8.05 -9.40
CA TYR A 66 6.70 9.37 -8.79
C TYR A 66 5.54 9.54 -7.80
N ALA A 67 4.35 9.01 -8.12
CA ALA A 67 3.22 9.01 -7.21
C ALA A 67 3.49 8.15 -5.97
N MET A 68 4.07 6.95 -6.14
CA MET A 68 4.47 6.07 -5.03
C MET A 68 5.46 6.76 -4.10
N GLN A 69 6.47 7.44 -4.66
CA GLN A 69 7.45 8.20 -3.88
C GLN A 69 6.80 9.34 -3.10
N ARG A 70 5.83 10.07 -3.69
CA ARG A 70 5.10 11.13 -2.98
C ARG A 70 4.28 10.61 -1.80
N VAL A 71 3.58 9.49 -1.99
CA VAL A 71 2.81 8.86 -0.89
C VAL A 71 3.75 8.38 0.21
N ALA A 72 4.86 7.75 -0.17
CA ALA A 72 5.90 7.29 0.76
C ALA A 72 6.50 8.45 1.57
N ASP A 73 6.81 9.56 0.90
CA ASP A 73 7.36 10.77 1.55
C ASP A 73 6.35 11.39 2.53
N TRP A 74 5.07 11.41 2.16
CA TRP A 74 4.02 11.85 3.06
C TRP A 74 3.90 10.94 4.28
N GLN A 75 3.88 9.61 4.09
CA GLN A 75 3.79 8.67 5.20
C GLN A 75 4.96 8.80 6.18
N LEU A 76 6.20 8.93 5.69
CA LEU A 76 7.36 9.14 6.55
C LEU A 76 7.29 10.46 7.34
N ALA A 77 6.66 11.49 6.78
CA ALA A 77 6.51 12.77 7.47
C ALA A 77 5.41 12.77 8.54
N HIS A 78 4.41 11.88 8.45
CA HIS A 78 3.23 11.86 9.32
C HIS A 78 3.14 10.57 10.18
N TRP A 79 4.17 9.73 10.14
CA TRP A 79 4.21 8.43 10.84
C TRP A 79 3.88 8.53 12.35
N ASN A 80 4.33 9.60 13.00
CA ASN A 80 4.15 9.79 14.45
C ASN A 80 2.75 10.30 14.85
N GLU A 81 1.87 10.59 13.89
CA GLU A 81 0.54 11.14 14.18
C GLU A 81 -0.45 10.08 14.69
N ASN A 82 -0.14 8.79 14.51
CA ASN A 82 -0.97 7.69 14.98
C ASN A 82 -0.26 6.98 16.14
N PRO A 83 -0.81 6.94 17.37
CA PRO A 83 -0.15 6.40 18.56
C PRO A 83 -0.08 4.86 18.60
N ARG A 84 -0.04 4.20 17.44
CA ARG A 84 -0.02 2.74 17.32
C ARG A 84 1.41 2.20 17.50
N SER A 85 1.52 0.93 17.88
CA SER A 85 2.83 0.27 18.01
C SER A 85 3.44 0.09 16.63
N THR A 86 4.66 0.58 16.43
CA THR A 86 5.51 0.47 15.22
C THR A 86 5.85 -0.97 14.80
N THR A 87 5.33 -1.97 15.51
CA THR A 87 5.51 -3.40 15.24
C THR A 87 4.18 -4.11 14.91
N ASP A 88 3.07 -3.37 14.86
CA ASP A 88 1.77 -3.90 14.46
C ASP A 88 1.77 -4.31 12.99
N TRP A 89 0.85 -5.19 12.59
CA TRP A 89 0.81 -5.74 11.23
C TRP A 89 0.59 -4.67 10.15
N VAL A 90 -0.06 -3.56 10.52
CA VAL A 90 -0.29 -2.40 9.64
C VAL A 90 1.04 -1.77 9.26
N ASP A 91 1.91 -1.55 10.24
CA ASP A 91 3.24 -0.98 10.04
C ASP A 91 4.12 -1.97 9.29
N GLY A 92 4.09 -3.26 9.64
CA GLY A 92 4.83 -4.30 8.92
C GLY A 92 4.45 -4.41 7.43
N SER A 93 3.18 -4.20 7.10
CA SER A 93 2.71 -4.14 5.70
C SER A 93 3.20 -2.88 4.98
N CYS A 94 3.23 -1.75 5.69
CA CYS A 94 3.78 -0.49 5.16
C CYS A 94 5.29 -0.60 4.88
N ASP A 95 6.03 -1.18 5.83
CA ASP A 95 7.48 -1.38 5.76
C ASP A 95 7.88 -2.25 4.57
N ALA A 96 7.12 -3.32 4.30
CA ALA A 96 7.32 -4.13 3.11
C ALA A 96 7.15 -3.30 1.82
N GLY A 97 6.18 -2.39 1.79
CA GLY A 97 5.99 -1.44 0.69
C GLY A 97 7.17 -0.48 0.50
N PHE A 98 7.70 0.07 1.59
CA PHE A 98 8.91 0.91 1.53
C PHE A 98 10.14 0.13 1.05
N MET A 99 10.29 -1.13 1.46
CA MET A 99 11.40 -1.98 1.02
C MET A 99 11.28 -2.33 -0.48
N ALA A 100 10.08 -2.56 -0.98
CA ALA A 100 9.84 -2.70 -2.42
C ALA A 100 10.18 -1.40 -3.17
N LEU A 101 9.75 -0.24 -2.66
CA LEU A 101 10.04 1.06 -3.26
C LEU A 101 11.55 1.38 -3.25
N ALA A 102 12.27 1.00 -2.19
CA ALA A 102 13.72 1.15 -2.10
C ALA A 102 14.48 0.37 -3.19
N GLY A 103 13.88 -0.69 -3.74
CA GLY A 103 14.45 -1.45 -4.85
C GLY A 103 14.32 -0.78 -6.22
N ILE A 104 13.31 0.07 -6.41
CA ILE A 104 12.95 0.65 -7.73
C ILE A 104 13.15 2.16 -7.84
N SER A 105 13.19 2.88 -6.71
CA SER A 105 13.24 4.35 -6.68
C SER A 105 14.64 4.93 -6.92
N GLY A 106 15.70 4.16 -6.68
CA GLY A 106 17.08 4.66 -6.68
C GLY A 106 17.42 5.58 -5.49
N ASP A 107 16.46 5.90 -4.62
CA ASP A 107 16.65 6.77 -3.45
C ASP A 107 16.88 5.92 -2.18
N PRO A 108 18.05 6.01 -1.53
CA PRO A 108 18.36 5.20 -0.36
C PRO A 108 17.54 5.60 0.88
N LYS A 109 16.84 6.75 0.88
CA LYS A 109 16.11 7.25 2.06
C LYS A 109 15.10 6.24 2.62
N TYR A 110 14.40 5.51 1.74
CA TYR A 110 13.39 4.54 2.16
C TYR A 110 14.02 3.38 2.93
N ARG A 111 15.16 2.87 2.44
CA ARG A 111 15.92 1.84 3.15
C ARG A 111 16.47 2.36 4.49
N HIS A 112 16.95 3.60 4.53
CA HIS A 112 17.47 4.20 5.77
C HIS A 112 16.38 4.43 6.82
N ALA A 113 15.18 4.85 6.40
CA ALA A 113 14.03 4.97 7.28
C ALA A 113 13.67 3.61 7.90
N MET A 114 13.58 2.56 7.08
CA MET A 114 13.28 1.20 7.57
C MET A 114 14.37 0.66 8.50
N LEU A 115 15.64 0.92 8.22
CA LEU A 115 16.74 0.56 9.12
C LEU A 115 16.67 1.31 10.46
N THR A 116 16.26 2.59 10.44
CA THR A 116 16.11 3.39 11.65
C THR A 116 14.98 2.84 12.52
N MET A 117 13.85 2.50 11.89
CA MET A 117 12.70 1.91 12.57
C MET A 117 12.99 0.50 13.12
N ALA A 118 13.65 -0.36 12.35
CA ALA A 118 14.05 -1.68 12.83
C ALA A 118 14.97 -1.57 14.06
N ARG A 119 15.89 -0.60 14.06
CA ARG A 119 16.74 -0.32 15.22
C ARG A 119 15.96 0.23 16.41
N SER A 120 15.01 1.15 16.21
CA SER A 120 14.19 1.67 17.31
C SER A 120 13.28 0.61 17.92
N ASN A 121 12.89 -0.39 17.12
CA ASN A 121 12.11 -1.54 17.56
C ASN A 121 12.99 -2.69 18.09
N HIS A 122 14.31 -2.48 18.25
CA HIS A 122 15.26 -3.51 18.68
C HIS A 122 15.24 -4.79 17.85
N TRP A 123 14.82 -4.72 16.59
CA TRP A 123 14.61 -5.87 15.71
C TRP A 123 13.58 -6.88 16.22
N GLU A 124 12.69 -6.46 17.10
CA GLU A 124 11.62 -7.29 17.63
C GLU A 124 10.41 -7.26 16.69
N ALA A 125 9.75 -8.41 16.58
CA ALA A 125 8.46 -8.51 15.92
C ALA A 125 7.34 -8.05 16.87
N GLY A 126 6.18 -7.70 16.29
CA GLY A 126 4.99 -7.43 17.08
C GLY A 126 4.54 -8.63 17.92
N PRO A 127 3.75 -8.38 18.97
CA PRO A 127 3.15 -9.46 19.75
C PRO A 127 2.31 -10.37 18.86
N ARG A 128 2.24 -11.66 19.22
CA ARG A 128 1.29 -12.57 18.56
C ARG A 128 -0.14 -12.08 18.85
N GLN A 129 -0.90 -11.91 17.78
CA GLN A 129 -2.34 -11.59 17.80
C GLN A 129 -3.17 -12.86 17.66
#